data_AF-A0A941MYI2-F1
#
_entry.id   AF-A0A941MYI2-F1
#
_cell.length_a   1.000
_cell.length_b   1.000
_cell.length_c   1.000
_cell.angle_alpha   90.00
_cell.angle_beta   90.00
_cell.angle_gamma   90.00
#
_symmetry.space_group_name_H-M   'P 1'
#
loop_
_entity.id
_entity.type
_entity.pdbx_description
1 polymer ?
#
loop_
_entity_poly.entity_id
_entity_poly.type
_entity_poly.pdbx_seq_one_letter_code
_entity_poly.pdbx_strand_id
1 'polypeptide(L)'
;MNESDGGESGHFTPANSRVGTGKRRAIWSTLAVWLILAGGLVIVTIWQLRLQQQLVANAQSRADGIQAAEAAQLHVRELTHQLELERQARETVDAAALKTRKKYYNLLIKLAGTAVNEERLAEALEHLEHCRPGPGETDLRRFEWYHLDRRCHPELLTIDTPAEKSSGVIFSPDGTEIASVEGRLIVFRDAATGKTIRTLQEASGELRSIAYSPDGQRVGVGVHASPPMLAVWDVAKSERVCECRGHTDVILKVAFRPDGKQIASASADETIRLWQAETGQLLHTLEGHAGAILDVAYSPDGTQLASAGVDWTVVVWDANTGQELVTHYGHEGAVMSVAFRPDGKELASAGVDAAIRFWPVGEEAQRPTDDENLVGFLTTHRGVIRGLAFSHDGQQLVSASEDRTIKLWNAETREEIHTFLGHLQPLLGVALARDGMKLVSYGADRTIKIWDLVASAEPRRFAGNTYLYCVAFSRDGSQIATGDLDHTITLWDAVTGQELQKLKGHQSSVVTLS
;
A
#
# COMPACT_ATOMS: atom_id res chain seq x y z
N MET A 1 -64.19 -8.53 -33.94
CA MET A 1 -65.43 -8.66 -33.17
C MET A 1 -66.23 -7.40 -33.42
N ASN A 2 -66.87 -7.30 -34.58
CA ASN A 2 -68.15 -7.91 -34.98
C ASN A 2 -69.09 -6.71 -35.15
N GLU A 3 -69.36 -6.33 -36.40
CA GLU A 3 -70.57 -6.74 -37.13
C GLU A 3 -71.74 -5.82 -36.75
N SER A 4 -72.66 -5.44 -37.61
CA SER A 4 -72.86 -5.45 -39.06
C SER A 4 -74.33 -5.08 -39.21
N ASP A 5 -74.66 -4.37 -40.29
CA ASP A 5 -75.88 -4.54 -41.07
C ASP A 5 -77.28 -4.32 -40.48
N GLY A 6 -78.15 -3.86 -41.36
CA GLY A 6 -79.59 -4.05 -41.21
C GLY A 6 -80.42 -2.97 -41.86
N GLY A 7 -80.22 -2.68 -43.14
CA GLY A 7 -81.29 -2.12 -43.95
C GLY A 7 -82.34 -3.19 -44.22
N GLU A 8 -83.62 -2.84 -44.20
CA GLU A 8 -84.58 -3.46 -45.10
C GLU A 8 -85.81 -2.58 -45.35
N SER A 9 -86.09 -2.46 -46.64
CA SER A 9 -87.21 -1.84 -47.31
C SER A 9 -88.48 -2.69 -47.23
N GLY A 10 -89.65 -2.05 -47.13
CA GLY A 10 -90.94 -2.69 -47.36
C GLY A 10 -91.88 -1.76 -48.13
N HIS A 11 -91.87 -1.90 -49.46
CA HIS A 11 -92.84 -1.30 -50.38
C HIS A 11 -94.24 -1.92 -50.21
N PHE A 12 -95.28 -1.08 -50.22
CA PHE A 12 -96.59 -1.43 -50.79
C PHE A 12 -97.25 -0.18 -51.41
N THR A 13 -97.23 -0.11 -52.74
CA THR A 13 -98.22 0.59 -53.59
C THR A 13 -99.34 -0.41 -53.92
N PRO A 14 -100.41 -0.06 -54.66
CA PRO A 14 -101.18 1.19 -54.77
C PRO A 14 -102.70 0.88 -54.62
N ALA A 15 -103.57 1.89 -54.80
CA ALA A 15 -104.71 1.82 -55.72
C ALA A 15 -105.83 2.79 -55.29
N ASN A 16 -106.30 3.55 -56.29
CA ASN A 16 -107.70 3.76 -56.65
C ASN A 16 -108.77 3.68 -55.53
N SER A 17 -109.73 4.58 -55.44
CA SER A 17 -110.26 5.44 -56.49
C SER A 17 -111.28 6.36 -55.84
N ARG A 18 -111.26 7.59 -56.34
CA ARG A 18 -112.42 8.42 -56.69
C ARG A 18 -113.63 8.44 -55.74
N VAL A 19 -113.82 9.68 -55.30
CA VAL A 19 -115.06 10.46 -55.43
C VAL A 19 -116.12 10.18 -54.39
N GLY A 20 -116.34 11.19 -53.54
CA GLY A 20 -117.42 11.20 -52.57
C GLY A 20 -117.34 12.40 -51.66
N THR A 21 -117.72 13.55 -52.20
CA THR A 21 -118.07 14.81 -51.54
C THR A 21 -118.51 14.70 -50.07
N GLY A 22 -118.04 15.60 -49.20
CA GLY A 22 -118.78 15.92 -47.96
C GLY A 22 -117.96 16.30 -46.73
N LYS A 23 -117.78 17.62 -46.51
CA LYS A 23 -117.83 18.33 -45.22
C LYS A 23 -117.53 17.48 -43.95
N ARG A 24 -116.26 17.31 -43.53
CA ARG A 24 -115.87 17.00 -42.11
C ARG A 24 -114.36 16.98 -41.76
N ARG A 25 -113.44 17.57 -42.56
CA ARG A 25 -111.97 17.48 -42.33
C ARG A 25 -111.27 18.68 -41.67
N ALA A 26 -111.96 19.76 -41.31
CA ALA A 26 -111.29 20.98 -40.82
C ALA A 26 -111.04 21.03 -39.29
N ILE A 27 -111.58 20.12 -38.49
CA ILE A 27 -111.50 20.21 -37.01
C ILE A 27 -110.44 19.27 -36.41
N TRP A 28 -110.03 18.21 -37.11
CA TRP A 28 -109.01 17.27 -36.62
C TRP A 28 -107.57 17.62 -37.04
N SER A 29 -107.37 18.49 -38.03
CA SER A 29 -106.04 18.95 -38.44
C SER A 29 -105.47 20.05 -37.55
N THR A 30 -106.32 20.85 -36.92
CA THR A 30 -105.90 21.95 -36.04
C THR A 30 -105.54 21.43 -34.64
N LEU A 31 -106.25 20.44 -34.10
CA LEU A 31 -105.96 19.90 -32.76
C LEU A 31 -104.65 19.09 -32.70
N ALA A 32 -104.35 18.30 -33.75
CA ALA A 32 -103.12 17.52 -33.84
C ALA A 32 -101.87 18.40 -34.02
N VAL A 33 -102.00 19.49 -34.78
CA VAL A 33 -100.93 20.50 -34.93
C VAL A 33 -100.65 21.21 -33.61
N TRP A 34 -101.69 21.56 -32.83
CA TRP A 34 -101.50 22.17 -31.51
C TRP A 34 -100.89 21.23 -30.46
N LEU A 35 -101.22 19.93 -30.46
CA LEU A 35 -100.62 18.95 -29.55
C LEU A 35 -99.15 18.63 -29.86
N ILE A 36 -98.77 18.59 -31.14
CA ILE A 36 -97.38 18.40 -31.56
C ILE A 36 -96.55 19.66 -31.28
N LEU A 37 -97.11 20.85 -31.49
CA LEU A 37 -96.46 22.12 -31.15
C LEU A 37 -96.31 22.31 -29.63
N ALA A 38 -97.34 21.95 -28.83
CA ALA A 38 -97.28 22.03 -27.37
C ALA A 38 -96.33 20.97 -26.77
N GLY A 39 -96.35 19.74 -27.28
CA GLY A 39 -95.41 18.69 -26.89
C GLY A 39 -93.96 19.04 -27.26
N GLY A 40 -93.75 19.64 -28.45
CA GLY A 40 -92.45 20.16 -28.87
C GLY A 40 -91.94 21.28 -27.96
N LEU A 41 -92.82 22.20 -27.55
CA LEU A 41 -92.46 23.29 -26.62
C LEU A 41 -92.08 22.77 -25.23
N VAL A 42 -92.80 21.76 -24.73
CA VAL A 42 -92.50 21.11 -23.43
C VAL A 42 -91.19 20.32 -23.49
N ILE A 43 -90.92 19.62 -24.59
CA ILE A 43 -89.65 18.89 -24.78
C ILE A 43 -88.48 19.87 -24.90
N VAL A 44 -88.64 20.99 -25.61
CA VAL A 44 -87.60 22.03 -25.72
C VAL A 44 -87.33 22.69 -24.38
N THR A 45 -88.36 22.97 -23.58
CA THR A 45 -88.17 23.58 -22.24
C THR A 45 -87.56 22.60 -21.24
N ILE A 46 -87.94 21.32 -21.26
CA ILE A 46 -87.30 20.28 -20.44
C ILE A 46 -85.84 20.08 -20.88
N TRP A 47 -85.58 20.07 -22.20
CA TRP A 47 -84.22 19.98 -22.73
C TRP A 47 -83.38 21.20 -22.36
N GLN A 48 -83.94 22.41 -22.44
CA GLN A 48 -83.28 23.64 -21.97
C GLN A 48 -83.00 23.62 -20.48
N LEU A 49 -83.93 23.15 -19.65
CA LEU A 49 -83.74 23.04 -18.20
C LEU A 49 -82.65 22.02 -17.87
N ARG A 50 -82.64 20.88 -18.55
CA ARG A 50 -81.62 19.83 -18.39
C ARG A 50 -80.25 20.31 -18.88
N LEU A 51 -80.20 21.07 -19.97
CA LEU A 51 -78.98 21.70 -20.48
C LEU A 51 -78.45 22.75 -19.49
N GLN A 52 -79.34 23.57 -18.91
CA GLN A 52 -78.94 24.51 -17.86
C GLN A 52 -78.42 23.81 -16.61
N GLN A 53 -79.08 22.74 -16.16
CA GLN A 53 -78.60 21.93 -15.04
C GLN A 53 -77.24 21.29 -15.32
N GLN A 54 -77.01 20.77 -16.54
CA GLN A 54 -75.70 20.24 -16.95
C GLN A 54 -74.62 21.33 -17.01
N LEU A 55 -74.95 22.52 -17.49
CA LEU A 55 -74.00 23.64 -17.53
C LEU A 55 -73.64 24.11 -16.12
N VAL A 56 -74.60 24.17 -15.21
CA VAL A 56 -74.35 24.53 -13.79
C VAL A 56 -73.53 23.45 -13.09
N ALA A 57 -73.85 22.17 -13.27
CA ALA A 57 -73.07 21.08 -12.69
C ALA A 57 -71.63 21.03 -13.24
N ASN A 58 -71.44 21.26 -14.54
CA ASN A 58 -70.10 21.37 -15.14
C ASN A 58 -69.35 22.61 -14.66
N ALA A 59 -70.04 23.73 -14.43
CA ALA A 59 -69.44 24.94 -13.88
C ALA A 59 -69.01 24.75 -12.42
N GLN A 60 -69.82 24.08 -11.59
CA GLN A 60 -69.48 23.74 -10.21
C GLN A 60 -68.31 22.76 -10.15
N SER A 61 -68.34 21.68 -10.93
CA SER A 61 -67.21 20.73 -11.00
C SER A 61 -65.90 21.39 -11.46
N ARG A 62 -65.96 22.36 -12.39
CA ARG A 62 -64.80 23.17 -12.77
C ARG A 62 -64.34 24.09 -11.65
N ALA A 63 -65.25 24.73 -10.93
CA ALA A 63 -64.92 25.59 -9.80
C ALA A 63 -64.26 24.79 -8.66
N ASP A 64 -64.81 23.62 -8.32
CA ASP A 64 -64.24 22.71 -7.32
C ASP A 64 -62.85 22.20 -7.75
N GLY A 65 -62.68 21.90 -9.05
CA GLY A 65 -61.39 21.51 -9.63
C GLY A 65 -60.34 22.63 -9.56
N ILE A 66 -60.75 23.88 -9.76
CA ILE A 66 -59.86 25.06 -9.61
C ILE A 66 -59.48 25.25 -8.14
N GLN A 67 -60.44 25.17 -7.22
CA GLN A 67 -60.17 25.28 -5.78
C GLN A 67 -59.25 24.16 -5.26
N ALA A 68 -59.45 22.92 -5.73
CA ALA A 68 -58.57 21.81 -5.40
C ALA A 68 -57.15 22.00 -5.96
N ALA A 69 -57.01 22.54 -7.18
CA ALA A 69 -55.72 22.86 -7.77
C ALA A 69 -55.00 24.00 -7.02
N GLU A 70 -55.72 25.03 -6.60
CA GLU A 70 -55.19 26.12 -5.78
C GLU A 70 -54.74 25.62 -4.40
N ALA A 71 -55.52 24.75 -3.75
CA ALA A 71 -55.14 24.11 -2.49
C ALA A 71 -53.90 23.22 -2.64
N ALA A 72 -53.79 22.46 -3.74
CA ALA A 72 -52.62 21.64 -4.05
C ALA A 72 -51.38 22.50 -4.31
N GLN A 73 -51.51 23.62 -5.03
CA GLN A 73 -50.40 24.57 -5.23
C GLN A 73 -49.94 25.20 -3.91
N LEU A 74 -50.87 25.53 -3.02
CA LEU A 74 -50.53 26.05 -1.69
C LEU A 74 -49.77 25.00 -0.86
N HIS A 75 -50.20 23.73 -0.92
CA HIS A 75 -49.54 22.63 -0.21
C HIS A 75 -48.13 22.34 -0.76
N VAL A 76 -47.95 22.37 -2.08
CA VAL A 76 -46.62 22.24 -2.70
C VAL A 76 -45.71 23.38 -2.28
N ARG A 77 -46.20 24.63 -2.23
CA ARG A 77 -45.42 25.78 -1.74
C ARG A 77 -44.98 25.60 -0.29
N GLU A 78 -45.88 25.14 0.56
CA GLU A 78 -45.58 24.86 1.97
C GLU A 78 -44.50 23.77 2.11
N LEU A 79 -44.63 22.66 1.38
CA LEU A 79 -43.62 21.59 1.39
C LEU A 79 -42.26 22.06 0.85
N THR A 80 -42.23 22.88 -0.20
CA THR A 80 -40.97 23.44 -0.70
C THR A 80 -40.31 24.39 0.30
N HIS A 81 -41.12 25.16 1.05
CA HIS A 81 -40.63 26.02 2.10
C HIS A 81 -40.07 25.21 3.28
N GLN A 82 -40.75 24.13 3.68
CA GLN A 82 -40.27 23.21 4.72
C GLN A 82 -38.96 22.52 4.32
N LEU A 83 -38.84 22.05 3.08
CA LEU A 83 -37.62 21.43 2.56
C LEU A 83 -36.44 22.41 2.57
N GLU A 84 -36.69 23.68 2.22
CA GLU A 84 -35.65 24.72 2.23
C GLU A 84 -35.18 25.03 3.66
N LEU A 85 -36.11 25.09 4.61
CA LEU A 85 -35.77 25.24 6.04
C LEU A 85 -34.96 24.05 6.56
N GLU A 86 -35.34 22.81 6.21
CA GLU A 86 -34.57 21.62 6.57
C GLU A 86 -33.17 21.64 5.95
N ARG A 87 -33.06 22.09 4.70
CA ARG A 87 -31.76 22.22 4.03
C ARG A 87 -30.87 23.24 4.72
N GLN A 88 -31.40 24.43 5.05
CA GLN A 88 -30.67 25.44 5.78
C GLN A 88 -30.23 24.93 7.17
N ALA A 89 -31.12 24.22 7.87
CA ALA A 89 -30.77 23.60 9.15
C ALA A 89 -29.63 22.59 9.00
N ARG A 90 -29.67 21.71 7.99
CA ARG A 90 -28.57 20.77 7.69
C ARG A 90 -27.27 21.49 7.38
N GLU A 91 -27.29 22.51 6.54
CA GLU A 91 -26.10 23.32 6.21
C GLU A 91 -25.47 23.97 7.44
N THR A 92 -26.27 24.44 8.41
CA THR A 92 -25.75 25.00 9.66
C THR A 92 -25.11 23.95 10.57
N VAL A 93 -25.71 22.75 10.66
CA VAL A 93 -25.16 21.63 11.43
C VAL A 93 -23.85 21.14 10.81
N ASP A 94 -23.82 21.00 9.49
CA ASP A 94 -22.62 20.60 8.74
C ASP A 94 -21.50 21.63 8.90
N ALA A 95 -21.82 22.92 8.84
CA ALA A 95 -20.85 24.00 9.07
C ALA A 95 -20.28 23.96 10.51
N ALA A 96 -21.11 23.70 11.51
CA ALA A 96 -20.69 23.57 12.90
C ALA A 96 -19.83 22.31 13.14
N ALA A 97 -20.21 21.18 12.53
CA ALA A 97 -19.44 19.95 12.56
C ALA A 97 -18.05 20.13 11.91
N LEU A 98 -18.00 20.76 10.73
CA LEU A 98 -16.76 21.07 10.02
C LEU A 98 -15.84 21.99 10.85
N LYS A 99 -16.41 22.99 11.55
CA LYS A 99 -15.66 23.89 12.43
C LYS A 99 -15.04 23.13 13.61
N THR A 100 -15.78 22.20 14.21
CA THR A 100 -15.29 21.37 15.32
C THR A 100 -14.20 20.42 14.84
N ARG A 101 -14.39 19.80 13.68
CA ARG A 101 -13.40 18.91 13.07
C ARG A 101 -12.10 19.63 12.72
N LYS A 102 -12.16 20.85 12.20
CA LYS A 102 -10.97 21.69 11.97
C LYS A 102 -10.18 21.96 13.26
N LYS A 103 -10.86 22.18 14.39
CA LYS A 103 -10.20 22.34 15.69
C LYS A 103 -9.51 21.04 16.14
N TYR A 104 -10.19 19.91 16.00
CA TYR A 104 -9.64 18.59 16.34
C TYR A 104 -8.43 18.25 15.48
N TYR A 105 -8.51 18.46 14.16
CA TYR A 105 -7.38 18.32 13.23
C TYR A 105 -6.18 19.18 13.67
N ASN A 106 -6.38 20.47 13.98
CA ASN A 106 -5.28 21.34 14.42
C ASN A 106 -4.62 20.87 15.72
N LEU A 107 -5.37 20.26 16.63
CA LEU A 107 -4.83 19.68 17.86
C LEU A 107 -4.00 18.43 17.56
N LEU A 108 -4.52 17.53 16.72
CA LEU A 108 -3.81 16.32 16.30
C LEU A 108 -2.52 16.64 15.55
N ILE A 109 -2.52 17.62 14.65
CA ILE A 109 -1.30 18.06 13.95
C ILE A 109 -0.25 18.60 14.93
N LYS A 110 -0.67 19.35 15.96
CA LYS A 110 0.26 19.83 17.00
C LYS A 110 0.84 18.69 17.82
N LEU A 111 0.00 17.75 18.24
CA LEU A 111 0.42 16.56 18.99
C LEU A 111 1.36 15.68 18.17
N ALA A 112 1.05 15.46 16.89
CA ALA A 112 1.91 14.76 15.95
C ALA A 112 3.25 15.49 15.78
N GLY A 113 3.25 16.82 15.67
CA GLY A 113 4.47 17.62 15.60
C GLY A 113 5.35 17.51 16.84
N THR A 114 4.76 17.53 18.04
CA THR A 114 5.50 17.32 19.29
C THR A 114 6.05 15.89 19.39
N ALA A 115 5.23 14.89 19.03
CA ALA A 115 5.64 13.49 19.06
C ALA A 115 6.80 13.23 18.08
N VAL A 116 6.75 13.79 16.87
CA VAL A 116 7.84 13.72 15.89
C VAL A 116 9.13 14.38 16.41
N ASN A 117 9.02 15.51 17.10
CA ASN A 117 10.18 16.21 17.65
C ASN A 117 10.80 15.50 18.86
N GLU A 118 10.02 14.68 19.56
CA GLU A 118 10.46 13.84 20.68
C GLU A 118 10.75 12.39 20.24
N GLU A 119 10.85 12.14 18.93
CA GLU A 119 11.12 10.81 18.33
C GLU A 119 10.08 9.72 18.66
N ARG A 120 8.90 10.10 19.15
CA ARG A 120 7.75 9.23 19.42
C ARG A 120 6.92 9.01 18.15
N LEU A 121 7.56 8.43 17.12
CA LEU A 121 7.00 8.31 15.76
C LEU A 121 5.71 7.48 15.70
N ALA A 122 5.54 6.47 16.55
CA ALA A 122 4.33 5.65 16.58
C ALA A 122 3.10 6.45 17.03
N GLU A 123 3.25 7.28 18.06
CA GLU A 123 2.19 8.17 18.52
C GLU A 123 1.89 9.26 17.48
N ALA A 124 2.92 9.77 16.81
CA ALA A 124 2.74 10.74 15.74
C ALA A 124 1.94 10.17 14.57
N LEU A 125 2.24 8.95 14.13
CA LEU A 125 1.49 8.27 13.08
C LEU A 125 0.05 8.00 13.49
N GLU A 126 -0.20 7.60 14.74
CA GLU A 126 -1.56 7.43 15.24
C GLU A 126 -2.35 8.73 15.14
N HIS A 127 -1.76 9.86 15.57
CA HIS A 127 -2.41 11.17 15.45
C HIS A 127 -2.62 11.61 14.00
N LEU A 128 -1.68 11.31 13.09
CA LEU A 128 -1.82 11.60 11.66
C LEU A 128 -2.88 10.72 10.98
N GLU A 129 -3.03 9.46 11.39
CA GLU A 129 -4.04 8.54 10.83
C GLU A 129 -5.46 9.01 11.17
N HIS A 130 -5.67 9.51 12.40
CA HIS A 130 -6.94 10.14 12.79
C HIS A 130 -7.27 11.43 12.01
N CYS A 131 -6.29 12.00 11.28
CA CYS A 131 -6.52 13.13 10.39
C CYS A 131 -6.96 12.71 8.98
N ARG A 132 -6.91 11.42 8.61
CA ARG A 132 -7.37 10.95 7.30
C ARG A 132 -8.90 11.07 7.18
N PRO A 133 -9.43 11.47 6.02
CA PRO A 133 -10.88 11.55 5.81
C PRO A 133 -11.50 10.16 5.68
N GLY A 134 -12.63 9.94 6.34
CA GLY A 134 -13.49 8.78 6.11
C GLY A 134 -14.35 8.94 4.85
N PRO A 135 -15.12 7.91 4.48
CA PRO A 135 -15.96 7.92 3.28
C PRO A 135 -16.97 9.08 3.30
N GLY A 136 -16.91 9.97 2.31
CA GLY A 136 -17.81 11.13 2.18
C GLY A 136 -17.44 12.35 3.03
N GLU A 137 -16.33 12.31 3.78
CA GLU A 137 -15.87 13.43 4.59
C GLU A 137 -14.99 14.40 3.80
N THR A 138 -15.02 15.69 4.17
CA THR A 138 -14.14 16.69 3.56
C THR A 138 -12.69 16.48 3.98
N ASP A 139 -11.78 16.39 3.02
CA ASP A 139 -10.34 16.33 3.30
C ASP A 139 -9.84 17.65 3.89
N LEU A 140 -9.34 17.59 5.13
CA LEU A 140 -8.82 18.74 5.87
C LEU A 140 -7.29 18.79 5.89
N ARG A 141 -6.61 17.82 5.27
CA ARG A 141 -5.15 17.72 5.28
C ARG A 141 -4.53 18.92 4.56
N ARG A 142 -3.53 19.51 5.21
CA ARG A 142 -2.75 20.66 4.74
C ARG A 142 -1.28 20.28 4.67
N PHE A 143 -0.44 21.21 4.20
CA PHE A 143 1.01 21.01 4.07
C PHE A 143 1.66 20.47 5.36
N GLU A 144 1.18 20.84 6.55
CA GLU A 144 1.67 20.38 7.84
C GLU A 144 1.50 18.87 8.02
N TRP A 145 0.33 18.34 7.62
CA TRP A 145 0.07 16.89 7.65
C TRP A 145 1.06 16.19 6.74
N TYR A 146 1.19 16.62 5.48
CA TYR A 146 2.12 16.00 4.52
C TYR A 146 3.59 16.10 4.94
N HIS A 147 3.99 17.21 5.58
CA HIS A 147 5.34 17.38 6.09
C HIS A 147 5.63 16.45 7.27
N LEU A 148 4.70 16.35 8.23
CA LEU A 148 4.84 15.45 9.37
C LEU A 148 4.75 13.97 8.95
N ASP A 149 3.81 13.66 8.05
CA ASP A 149 3.65 12.34 7.42
C ASP A 149 4.94 11.91 6.71
N ARG A 150 5.56 12.81 5.91
CA ARG A 150 6.86 12.54 5.28
C ARG A 150 8.01 12.38 6.27
N ARG A 151 7.98 13.07 7.42
CA ARG A 151 8.96 12.84 8.50
C ARG A 151 8.74 11.49 9.21
N CYS A 152 7.50 11.00 9.24
CA CYS A 152 7.17 9.68 9.77
C CYS A 152 7.38 8.56 8.74
N HIS A 153 7.39 8.90 7.45
CA HIS A 153 7.60 7.99 6.33
C HIS A 153 8.85 8.41 5.53
N PRO A 154 10.08 8.15 6.04
CA PRO A 154 11.33 8.42 5.32
C PRO A 154 11.58 7.46 4.13
N GLU A 155 10.57 6.70 3.72
CA GLU A 155 10.61 5.84 2.56
C GLU A 155 10.88 6.67 1.29
N LEU A 156 11.99 6.36 0.61
CA LEU A 156 12.35 6.94 -0.67
C LEU A 156 11.41 6.46 -1.78
N LEU A 157 10.96 5.22 -1.67
CA LEU A 157 10.17 4.55 -2.69
C LEU A 157 9.32 3.44 -2.06
N THR A 158 8.02 3.46 -2.37
CA THR A 158 7.11 2.34 -2.11
C THR A 158 6.73 1.72 -3.44
N ILE A 159 6.92 0.41 -3.57
CA ILE A 159 6.54 -0.34 -4.76
C ILE A 159 5.51 -1.41 -4.39
N ASP A 160 4.33 -1.30 -5.00
CA ASP A 160 3.26 -2.28 -4.86
C ASP A 160 3.55 -3.51 -5.72
N THR A 161 3.43 -4.72 -5.15
CA THR A 161 3.58 -5.97 -5.90
C THR A 161 2.18 -6.49 -6.33
N PRO A 162 1.95 -6.69 -7.64
CA PRO A 162 0.60 -6.72 -8.20
C PRO A 162 -0.24 -7.98 -7.95
N ALA A 163 0.28 -9.06 -7.35
CA ALA A 163 -0.53 -10.29 -7.20
C ALA A 163 -0.17 -11.21 -6.03
N GLU A 164 1.11 -11.40 -5.71
CA GLU A 164 1.56 -12.42 -4.75
C GLU A 164 2.51 -11.85 -3.71
N LYS A 165 2.56 -12.48 -2.53
CA LYS A 165 3.47 -12.08 -1.45
C LYS A 165 4.91 -12.23 -1.94
N SER A 166 5.75 -11.23 -1.70
CA SER A 166 7.17 -11.37 -1.98
C SER A 166 7.80 -12.30 -0.94
N SER A 167 8.46 -13.35 -1.42
CA SER A 167 9.13 -14.34 -0.55
C SER A 167 10.56 -13.92 -0.19
N GLY A 168 11.14 -12.98 -0.94
CA GLY A 168 12.47 -12.45 -0.69
C GLY A 168 12.77 -11.22 -1.53
N VAL A 169 13.52 -10.28 -0.96
CA VAL A 169 13.96 -9.04 -1.63
C VAL A 169 15.41 -8.78 -1.23
N ILE A 170 16.26 -8.49 -2.21
CA ILE A 170 17.68 -8.22 -2.01
C ILE A 170 18.17 -7.12 -2.94
N PHE A 171 19.17 -6.35 -2.49
CA PHE A 171 19.90 -5.44 -3.36
C PHE A 171 20.95 -6.19 -4.18
N SER A 172 21.22 -5.68 -5.39
CA SER A 172 22.46 -6.01 -6.09
C SER A 172 23.67 -5.53 -5.28
N PRO A 173 24.86 -6.16 -5.41
CA PRO A 173 26.03 -5.80 -4.62
C PRO A 173 26.51 -4.35 -4.78
N ASP A 174 26.14 -3.69 -5.89
CA ASP A 174 26.41 -2.28 -6.18
C ASP A 174 25.28 -1.34 -5.70
N GLY A 175 24.16 -1.86 -5.19
CA GLY A 175 23.03 -1.09 -4.67
C GLY A 175 22.18 -0.38 -5.74
N THR A 176 22.42 -0.65 -7.02
CA THR A 176 21.71 0.03 -8.13
C THR A 176 20.40 -0.66 -8.51
N GLU A 177 20.32 -1.97 -8.30
CA GLU A 177 19.15 -2.80 -8.62
C GLU A 177 18.62 -3.49 -7.36
N ILE A 178 17.34 -3.85 -7.39
CA ILE A 178 16.69 -4.71 -6.42
C ILE A 178 16.15 -5.93 -7.16
N ALA A 179 16.51 -7.11 -6.67
CA ALA A 179 15.88 -8.34 -7.09
C ALA A 179 14.81 -8.73 -6.06
N SER A 180 13.62 -8.99 -6.55
CA SER A 180 12.48 -9.42 -5.74
C SER A 180 11.89 -10.69 -6.30
N VAL A 181 11.50 -11.59 -5.40
CA VAL A 181 10.81 -12.82 -5.74
C VAL A 181 9.31 -12.59 -5.60
N GLU A 182 8.58 -12.67 -6.71
CA GLU A 182 7.13 -12.49 -6.78
C GLU A 182 6.50 -13.76 -7.37
N GLY A 183 6.19 -14.72 -6.49
CA GLY A 183 5.65 -16.02 -6.91
C GLY A 183 6.68 -16.88 -7.62
N ARG A 184 6.51 -17.00 -8.94
CA ARG A 184 7.43 -17.75 -9.85
C ARG A 184 8.35 -16.83 -10.65
N LEU A 185 8.26 -15.53 -10.41
CA LEU A 185 9.01 -14.50 -11.12
C LEU A 185 10.12 -13.96 -10.24
N ILE A 186 11.29 -13.75 -10.85
CA ILE A 186 12.36 -12.93 -10.30
C ILE A 186 12.30 -11.60 -11.04
N VAL A 187 11.87 -10.55 -10.33
CA VAL A 187 11.70 -9.22 -10.90
C VAL A 187 12.87 -8.35 -10.45
N PHE A 188 13.64 -7.87 -11.43
CA PHE A 188 14.74 -6.92 -11.23
C PHE A 188 14.21 -5.51 -11.48
N ARG A 189 14.37 -4.63 -10.49
CA ARG A 189 13.90 -3.25 -10.52
C ARG A 189 15.06 -2.31 -10.27
N ASP A 190 15.03 -1.14 -10.89
CA ASP A 190 15.95 -0.06 -10.58
C ASP A 190 15.67 0.46 -9.17
N ALA A 191 16.68 0.54 -8.31
CA ALA A 191 16.52 0.90 -6.91
C ALA A 191 16.11 2.37 -6.69
N ALA A 192 16.40 3.25 -7.65
CA ALA A 192 16.09 4.67 -7.52
C ALA A 192 14.65 4.98 -7.99
N THR A 193 14.20 4.32 -9.05
CA THR A 193 12.94 4.61 -9.74
C THR A 193 11.86 3.57 -9.51
N GLY A 194 12.22 2.36 -9.07
CA GLY A 194 11.31 1.22 -8.92
C GLY A 194 10.88 0.58 -10.23
N LYS A 195 11.39 1.07 -11.37
CA LYS A 195 10.99 0.57 -12.67
C LYS A 195 11.57 -0.82 -12.91
N THR A 196 10.74 -1.75 -13.38
CA THR A 196 11.19 -3.08 -13.79
C THR A 196 12.17 -2.98 -14.96
N ILE A 197 13.37 -3.52 -14.77
CA ILE A 197 14.43 -3.62 -15.78
C ILE A 197 14.32 -4.96 -16.49
N ARG A 198 14.20 -6.05 -15.71
CA ARG A 198 14.21 -7.44 -16.21
C ARG A 198 13.26 -8.30 -15.39
N THR A 199 12.73 -9.35 -16.01
CA THR A 199 11.94 -10.38 -15.32
C THR A 199 12.40 -11.75 -15.79
N LEU A 200 12.79 -12.61 -14.87
CA LEU A 200 13.07 -14.03 -15.13
C LEU A 200 11.91 -14.86 -14.61
N GLN A 201 11.54 -15.90 -15.34
CA GLN A 201 10.45 -16.79 -14.95
C GLN A 201 10.99 -18.20 -14.69
N GLU A 202 10.68 -18.72 -13.51
CA GLU A 202 10.94 -20.11 -13.16
C GLU A 202 9.69 -20.94 -13.46
N ALA A 203 9.81 -21.89 -14.38
CA ALA A 203 8.68 -22.74 -14.77
C ALA A 203 8.40 -23.86 -13.76
N SER A 204 9.41 -24.26 -12.97
CA SER A 204 9.37 -25.50 -12.18
C SER A 204 8.63 -25.39 -10.84
N GLY A 205 8.44 -24.19 -10.29
CA GLY A 205 7.78 -24.03 -9.00
C GLY A 205 7.77 -22.61 -8.47
N GLU A 206 7.26 -22.46 -7.25
CA GLU A 206 7.29 -21.19 -6.51
C GLU A 206 8.68 -20.94 -5.94
N LEU A 207 9.08 -19.68 -5.91
CA LEU A 207 10.39 -19.27 -5.40
C LEU A 207 10.25 -18.84 -3.93
N ARG A 208 11.18 -19.29 -3.09
CA ARG A 208 11.14 -19.04 -1.64
C ARG A 208 12.23 -18.10 -1.15
N SER A 209 13.43 -18.21 -1.69
CA SER A 209 14.58 -17.39 -1.28
C SER A 209 15.39 -16.98 -2.50
N ILE A 210 16.11 -15.88 -2.35
CA ILE A 210 16.99 -15.30 -3.37
C ILE A 210 18.27 -14.81 -2.72
N ALA A 211 19.40 -14.99 -3.40
CA ALA A 211 20.70 -14.41 -3.04
C ALA A 211 21.47 -13.98 -4.29
N TYR A 212 22.15 -12.85 -4.22
CA TYR A 212 23.10 -12.42 -5.24
C TYR A 212 24.47 -13.03 -4.96
N SER A 213 25.21 -13.34 -6.02
CA SER A 213 26.65 -13.53 -5.91
C SER A 213 27.32 -12.19 -5.60
N PRO A 214 28.46 -12.18 -4.90
CA PRO A 214 29.15 -10.95 -4.51
C PRO A 214 29.61 -10.07 -5.69
N ASP A 215 29.80 -10.67 -6.87
CA ASP A 215 30.14 -9.99 -8.13
C ASP A 215 28.91 -9.43 -8.87
N GLY A 216 27.69 -9.73 -8.41
CA GLY A 216 26.42 -9.31 -9.01
C GLY A 216 26.05 -10.03 -10.31
N GLN A 217 26.89 -10.97 -10.78
CA GLN A 217 26.69 -11.64 -12.07
C GLN A 217 25.72 -12.80 -11.99
N ARG A 218 25.54 -13.40 -10.81
CA ARG A 218 24.72 -14.57 -10.59
C ARG A 218 23.68 -14.34 -9.49
N VAL A 219 22.56 -15.03 -9.62
CA VAL A 219 21.52 -15.09 -8.61
C VAL A 219 21.17 -16.54 -8.33
N GLY A 220 21.18 -16.92 -7.07
CA GLY A 220 20.74 -18.22 -6.58
C GLY A 220 19.32 -18.11 -6.05
N VAL A 221 18.44 -19.02 -6.44
CA VAL A 221 17.06 -19.08 -5.97
C VAL A 221 16.68 -20.47 -5.48
N GLY A 222 16.05 -20.53 -4.32
CA GLY A 222 15.41 -21.75 -3.81
C GLY A 222 14.05 -21.94 -4.47
N VAL A 223 13.88 -23.04 -5.20
CA VAL A 223 12.65 -23.38 -5.91
C VAL A 223 11.90 -24.49 -5.17
N HIS A 224 10.68 -24.16 -4.75
CA HIS A 224 9.71 -25.12 -4.24
C HIS A 224 9.06 -25.86 -5.41
N ALA A 225 9.80 -26.84 -5.92
CA ALA A 225 9.34 -27.83 -6.90
C ALA A 225 9.19 -29.20 -6.23
N SER A 226 8.67 -30.18 -6.96
CA SER A 226 8.66 -31.59 -6.53
C SER A 226 9.50 -32.42 -7.51
N PRO A 227 10.76 -32.77 -7.19
CA PRO A 227 11.50 -32.47 -5.95
C PRO A 227 12.04 -31.02 -5.87
N PRO A 228 12.28 -30.49 -4.66
CA PRO A 228 12.87 -29.16 -4.46
C PRO A 228 14.25 -29.03 -5.09
N MET A 229 14.59 -27.83 -5.55
CA MET A 229 15.86 -27.57 -6.23
C MET A 229 16.36 -26.14 -6.00
N LEU A 230 17.68 -25.98 -5.99
CA LEU A 230 18.34 -24.68 -6.07
C LEU A 230 18.71 -24.41 -7.52
N ALA A 231 18.32 -23.25 -8.06
CA ALA A 231 18.71 -22.81 -9.39
C ALA A 231 19.66 -21.62 -9.30
N VAL A 232 20.74 -21.64 -10.07
CA VAL A 232 21.66 -20.51 -10.21
C VAL A 232 21.52 -19.93 -11.62
N TRP A 233 21.28 -18.63 -11.70
CA TRP A 233 21.06 -17.88 -12.93
C TRP A 233 22.16 -16.88 -13.19
N ASP A 234 22.52 -16.68 -14.45
CA ASP A 234 23.33 -15.56 -14.93
C ASP A 234 22.41 -14.36 -15.17
N VAL A 235 22.68 -13.25 -14.48
CA VAL A 235 21.82 -12.06 -14.48
C VAL A 235 21.86 -11.32 -15.82
N ALA A 236 23.02 -11.30 -16.48
CA ALA A 236 23.21 -10.57 -17.73
C ALA A 236 22.62 -11.35 -18.92
N LYS A 237 22.84 -12.66 -18.95
CA LYS A 237 22.36 -13.54 -20.02
C LYS A 237 20.93 -13.99 -19.83
N SER A 238 20.38 -13.89 -18.61
CA SER A 238 19.05 -14.42 -18.27
C SER A 238 18.93 -15.93 -18.50
N GLU A 239 20.04 -16.65 -18.28
CA GLU A 239 20.16 -18.09 -18.52
C GLU A 239 20.48 -18.84 -17.22
N ARG A 240 20.06 -20.10 -17.11
CA ARG A 240 20.45 -20.96 -15.98
C ARG A 240 21.89 -21.42 -16.15
N VAL A 241 22.68 -21.23 -15.11
CA VAL A 241 24.06 -21.72 -15.01
C VAL A 241 24.06 -23.19 -14.56
N CYS A 242 23.38 -23.48 -13.45
CA CYS A 242 23.28 -24.85 -12.93
C CYS A 242 22.00 -25.09 -12.11
N GLU A 243 21.67 -26.37 -11.96
CA GLU A 243 20.59 -26.87 -11.10
C GLU A 243 21.16 -27.81 -10.06
N CYS A 244 20.89 -27.53 -8.78
CA CYS A 244 21.34 -28.31 -7.64
C CYS A 244 20.14 -29.09 -7.07
N ARG A 245 20.19 -30.42 -7.16
CA ARG A 245 19.14 -31.32 -6.66
C ARG A 245 19.70 -32.21 -5.56
N GLY A 246 18.93 -32.40 -4.50
CA GLY A 246 19.33 -33.27 -3.39
C GLY A 246 18.55 -33.04 -2.10
N HIS A 247 17.99 -31.85 -1.89
CA HIS A 247 17.08 -31.60 -0.79
C HIS A 247 15.79 -32.41 -0.96
N THR A 248 15.24 -32.87 0.16
CA THR A 248 14.02 -33.67 0.23
C THR A 248 12.79 -32.84 0.61
N ASP A 249 13.01 -31.63 1.11
CA ASP A 249 11.96 -30.67 1.46
C ASP A 249 12.36 -29.24 1.03
N VAL A 250 11.49 -28.27 1.31
CA VAL A 250 11.57 -26.89 0.83
C VAL A 250 12.87 -26.20 1.24
N ILE A 251 13.55 -25.59 0.28
CA ILE A 251 14.69 -24.70 0.53
C ILE A 251 14.15 -23.36 1.06
N LEU A 252 14.49 -23.04 2.30
CA LEU A 252 13.98 -21.85 3.01
C LEU A 252 14.92 -20.65 2.84
N LYS A 253 16.23 -20.88 2.76
CA LYS A 253 17.22 -19.81 2.55
C LYS A 253 18.37 -20.26 1.67
N VAL A 254 18.97 -19.31 0.94
CA VAL A 254 20.17 -19.50 0.13
C VAL A 254 21.16 -18.38 0.39
N ALA A 255 22.45 -18.67 0.37
CA ALA A 255 23.51 -17.67 0.57
C ALA A 255 24.74 -18.00 -0.26
N PHE A 256 25.34 -17.00 -0.93
CA PHE A 256 26.64 -17.17 -1.56
C PHE A 256 27.77 -16.94 -0.57
N ARG A 257 28.85 -17.71 -0.73
CA ARG A 257 30.13 -17.42 -0.10
C ARG A 257 30.69 -16.10 -0.67
N PRO A 258 31.44 -15.30 0.11
CA PRO A 258 32.02 -14.03 -0.34
C PRO A 258 32.93 -14.11 -1.58
N ASP A 259 33.48 -15.29 -1.89
CA ASP A 259 34.28 -15.51 -3.11
C ASP A 259 33.43 -15.84 -4.36
N GLY A 260 32.12 -16.03 -4.18
CA GLY A 260 31.16 -16.40 -5.23
C GLY A 260 31.29 -17.82 -5.77
N LYS A 261 32.19 -18.66 -5.23
CA LYS A 261 32.46 -20.01 -5.76
C LYS A 261 31.57 -21.08 -5.15
N GLN A 262 31.07 -20.83 -3.94
CA GLN A 262 30.23 -21.74 -3.19
C GLN A 262 28.88 -21.08 -2.88
N ILE A 263 27.82 -21.89 -2.88
CA ILE A 263 26.47 -21.48 -2.46
C ILE A 263 25.96 -22.46 -1.42
N ALA A 264 25.42 -21.95 -0.31
CA ALA A 264 24.75 -22.73 0.71
C ALA A 264 23.23 -22.70 0.47
N SER A 265 22.56 -23.83 0.68
CA SER A 265 21.10 -23.93 0.75
C SER A 265 20.68 -24.53 2.08
N ALA A 266 19.81 -23.83 2.79
CA ALA A 266 19.18 -24.24 4.03
C ALA A 266 17.75 -24.72 3.75
N SER A 267 17.36 -25.83 4.36
CA SER A 267 16.12 -26.53 4.01
C SER A 267 15.31 -26.94 5.23
N ALA A 268 14.02 -27.15 4.98
CA ALA A 268 13.11 -27.78 5.93
C ALA A 268 13.43 -29.26 6.19
N ASP A 269 14.30 -29.88 5.38
CA ASP A 269 14.78 -31.25 5.58
C ASP A 269 15.89 -31.40 6.62
N GLU A 270 16.09 -30.39 7.47
CA GLU A 270 17.05 -30.38 8.58
C GLU A 270 18.52 -30.40 8.13
N THR A 271 18.79 -30.29 6.83
CA THR A 271 20.15 -30.25 6.28
C THR A 271 20.51 -28.92 5.63
N ILE A 272 21.79 -28.57 5.70
CA ILE A 272 22.39 -27.53 4.86
C ILE A 272 23.22 -28.22 3.80
N ARG A 273 23.15 -27.77 2.55
CA ARG A 273 24.00 -28.28 1.48
C ARG A 273 24.86 -27.17 0.89
N LEU A 274 26.14 -27.46 0.70
CA LEU A 274 27.09 -26.56 0.06
C LEU A 274 27.36 -27.06 -1.34
N TRP A 275 27.22 -26.17 -2.32
CA TRP A 275 27.35 -26.48 -3.73
C TRP A 275 28.41 -25.60 -4.37
N GLN A 276 29.08 -26.14 -5.40
CA GLN A 276 29.91 -25.33 -6.28
C GLN A 276 29.00 -24.51 -7.21
N ALA A 277 29.10 -23.19 -7.15
CA ALA A 277 28.17 -22.27 -7.80
C ALA A 277 28.20 -22.29 -9.34
N GLU A 278 29.30 -22.76 -9.94
CA GLU A 278 29.45 -22.84 -11.41
C GLU A 278 28.89 -24.15 -11.98
N THR A 279 29.07 -25.26 -11.27
CA THR A 279 28.76 -26.60 -11.78
C THR A 279 27.50 -27.20 -11.16
N GLY A 280 27.08 -26.69 -10.01
CA GLY A 280 26.03 -27.28 -9.18
C GLY A 280 26.45 -28.55 -8.46
N GLN A 281 27.75 -28.86 -8.39
CA GLN A 281 28.25 -30.04 -7.69
C GLN A 281 28.08 -29.90 -6.17
N LEU A 282 27.52 -30.92 -5.53
CA LEU A 282 27.46 -31.01 -4.07
C LEU A 282 28.87 -31.20 -3.49
N LEU A 283 29.26 -30.30 -2.59
CA LEU A 283 30.54 -30.34 -1.88
C LEU A 283 30.37 -31.01 -0.50
N HIS A 284 29.40 -30.52 0.29
CA HIS A 284 29.14 -31.01 1.64
C HIS A 284 27.63 -31.01 1.94
N THR A 285 27.21 -31.98 2.76
CA THR A 285 25.92 -31.97 3.46
C THR A 285 26.23 -31.81 4.94
N LEU A 286 25.67 -30.79 5.58
CA LEU A 286 25.83 -30.51 6.99
C LEU A 286 24.57 -30.97 7.70
N GLU A 287 24.75 -31.87 8.66
CA GLU A 287 23.72 -32.50 9.46
C GLU A 287 24.04 -32.19 10.94
N GLY A 288 23.05 -31.75 11.71
CA GLY A 288 23.23 -31.44 13.14
C GLY A 288 22.08 -30.65 13.76
N HIS A 289 21.34 -29.89 12.95
CA HIS A 289 20.06 -29.33 13.38
C HIS A 289 19.01 -30.42 13.60
N ALA A 290 18.17 -30.25 14.61
CA ALA A 290 17.06 -31.15 14.96
C ALA A 290 15.69 -30.62 14.47
N GLY A 291 15.71 -29.79 13.44
CA GLY A 291 14.54 -29.17 12.85
C GLY A 291 14.88 -28.34 11.62
N ALA A 292 13.85 -27.78 10.98
CA ALA A 292 14.01 -26.98 9.77
C ALA A 292 14.97 -25.80 9.96
N ILE A 293 15.84 -25.56 8.98
CA ILE A 293 16.81 -24.46 9.01
C ILE A 293 16.20 -23.26 8.29
N LEU A 294 16.04 -22.16 9.02
CA LEU A 294 15.31 -20.97 8.59
C LEU A 294 16.21 -19.93 7.93
N ASP A 295 17.48 -19.85 8.32
CA ASP A 295 18.44 -18.89 7.77
C ASP A 295 19.87 -19.44 7.76
N VAL A 296 20.68 -18.94 6.83
CA VAL A 296 22.12 -19.21 6.73
C VAL A 296 22.88 -17.97 6.28
N ALA A 297 24.06 -17.75 6.87
CA ALA A 297 24.94 -16.64 6.51
C ALA A 297 26.40 -17.10 6.52
N TYR A 298 27.19 -16.68 5.52
CA TYR A 298 28.64 -16.89 5.55
C TYR A 298 29.33 -15.80 6.37
N SER A 299 30.44 -16.16 7.02
CA SER A 299 31.35 -15.17 7.58
C SER A 299 31.97 -14.30 6.48
N PRO A 300 32.43 -13.07 6.78
CA PRO A 300 32.99 -12.15 5.79
C PRO A 300 34.22 -12.68 5.04
N ASP A 301 35.02 -13.52 5.70
CA ASP A 301 36.17 -14.22 5.12
C ASP A 301 35.77 -15.53 4.39
N GLY A 302 34.51 -15.94 4.51
CA GLY A 302 33.95 -17.16 3.93
C GLY A 302 34.49 -18.46 4.53
N THR A 303 35.18 -18.43 5.67
CA THR A 303 35.72 -19.64 6.31
C THR A 303 34.67 -20.36 7.15
N GLN A 304 33.66 -19.64 7.63
CA GLN A 304 32.59 -20.16 8.47
C GLN A 304 31.21 -19.91 7.86
N LEU A 305 30.25 -20.73 8.27
CA LEU A 305 28.85 -20.58 7.96
C LEU A 305 28.06 -20.65 9.27
N ALA A 306 27.14 -19.71 9.49
CA ALA A 306 26.18 -19.77 10.59
C ALA A 306 24.81 -20.20 10.05
N SER A 307 24.08 -20.97 10.85
CA SER A 307 22.71 -21.40 10.56
C SER A 307 21.78 -21.20 11.74
N ALA A 308 20.52 -20.93 11.44
CA ALA A 308 19.46 -20.69 12.41
C ALA A 308 18.33 -21.73 12.24
N GLY A 309 17.93 -22.39 13.34
CA GLY A 309 16.98 -23.49 13.30
C GLY A 309 15.65 -23.25 14.03
N VAL A 310 14.65 -24.03 13.65
CA VAL A 310 13.39 -24.21 14.41
C VAL A 310 13.64 -24.89 15.76
N ASP A 311 14.77 -25.57 15.91
CA ASP A 311 15.24 -26.19 17.16
C ASP A 311 15.81 -25.20 18.20
N TRP A 312 15.68 -23.90 17.92
CA TRP A 312 16.08 -22.78 18.81
C TRP A 312 17.60 -22.63 18.95
N THR A 313 18.37 -23.28 18.07
CA THR A 313 19.82 -23.22 18.11
C THR A 313 20.37 -22.36 16.97
N VAL A 314 21.57 -21.83 17.21
CA VAL A 314 22.42 -21.25 16.18
C VAL A 314 23.68 -22.09 16.08
N VAL A 315 23.97 -22.64 14.91
CA VAL A 315 25.12 -23.52 14.71
C VAL A 315 26.11 -22.85 13.77
N VAL A 316 27.39 -22.88 14.15
CA VAL A 316 28.51 -22.38 13.34
C VAL A 316 29.30 -23.56 12.80
N TRP A 317 29.56 -23.54 11.50
CA TRP A 317 30.19 -24.61 10.74
C TRP A 317 31.46 -24.10 10.06
N ASP A 318 32.41 -24.98 9.82
CA ASP A 318 33.52 -24.73 8.91
C ASP A 318 33.03 -24.92 7.46
N ALA A 319 33.09 -23.86 6.65
CA ALA A 319 32.57 -23.86 5.29
C ALA A 319 33.37 -24.70 4.28
N ASN A 320 34.62 -25.04 4.62
CA ASN A 320 35.53 -25.79 3.74
C ASN A 320 35.48 -27.29 4.00
N THR A 321 35.14 -27.70 5.23
CA THR A 321 35.10 -29.10 5.65
C THR A 321 33.67 -29.60 5.90
N GLY A 322 32.72 -28.68 6.15
CA GLY A 322 31.35 -28.99 6.54
C GLY A 322 31.20 -29.47 7.98
N GLN A 323 32.23 -29.33 8.82
CA GLN A 323 32.18 -29.75 10.22
C GLN A 323 31.52 -28.70 11.11
N GLU A 324 30.77 -29.17 12.11
CA GLU A 324 30.26 -28.31 13.19
C GLU A 324 31.42 -27.80 14.05
N LEU A 325 31.46 -26.49 14.30
CA LEU A 325 32.45 -25.85 15.15
C LEU A 325 31.89 -25.56 16.54
N VAL A 326 30.73 -24.89 16.60
CA VAL A 326 30.09 -24.45 17.85
C VAL A 326 28.57 -24.45 17.66
N THR A 327 27.85 -24.89 18.68
CA THR A 327 26.40 -24.72 18.80
C THR A 327 26.07 -23.78 19.96
N HIS A 328 25.36 -22.70 19.65
CA HIS A 328 24.90 -21.71 20.62
C HIS A 328 23.46 -22.01 21.06
N TYR A 329 23.27 -22.10 22.37
CA TYR A 329 21.99 -22.26 23.04
C TYR A 329 21.62 -20.97 23.79
N GLY A 330 20.32 -20.68 23.88
CA GLY A 330 19.82 -19.55 24.68
C GLY A 330 18.58 -18.86 24.12
N HIS A 331 18.19 -19.12 22.86
CA HIS A 331 16.90 -18.67 22.33
C HIS A 331 15.74 -19.48 22.93
N GLU A 332 14.62 -18.81 23.20
CA GLU A 332 13.39 -19.42 23.76
C GLU A 332 12.34 -19.71 22.67
N GLY A 333 12.77 -19.79 21.41
CA GLY A 333 11.92 -19.99 20.25
C GLY A 333 12.72 -20.11 18.97
N ALA A 334 12.03 -20.41 17.86
CA ALA A 334 12.67 -20.61 16.56
C ALA A 334 13.50 -19.40 16.15
N VAL A 335 14.76 -19.65 15.75
CA VAL A 335 15.66 -18.60 15.31
C VAL A 335 15.41 -18.34 13.84
N MET A 336 14.93 -17.15 13.52
CA MET A 336 14.45 -16.80 12.19
C MET A 336 15.55 -16.21 11.30
N SER A 337 16.54 -15.56 11.90
CA SER A 337 17.61 -14.91 11.14
C SER A 337 18.95 -14.88 11.88
N VAL A 338 20.03 -14.97 11.10
CA VAL A 338 21.42 -14.85 11.56
C VAL A 338 22.21 -13.94 10.63
N ALA A 339 23.11 -13.14 11.19
CA ALA A 339 23.98 -12.26 10.42
C ALA A 339 25.35 -12.10 11.10
N PHE A 340 26.43 -12.31 10.36
CA PHE A 340 27.78 -11.98 10.85
C PHE A 340 28.00 -10.48 10.81
N ARG A 341 28.68 -9.97 11.84
CA ARG A 341 29.29 -8.66 11.79
C ARG A 341 30.44 -8.68 10.75
N PRO A 342 30.64 -7.62 9.95
CA PRO A 342 31.69 -7.57 8.92
C PRO A 342 33.12 -7.77 9.40
N ASP A 343 33.40 -7.58 10.69
CA ASP A 343 34.71 -7.86 11.28
C ASP A 343 34.95 -9.36 11.56
N GLY A 344 33.91 -10.19 11.43
CA GLY A 344 33.94 -11.63 11.64
C GLY A 344 34.04 -12.06 13.12
N LYS A 345 33.93 -11.14 14.07
CA LYS A 345 34.12 -11.44 15.50
C LYS A 345 32.83 -11.71 16.25
N GLU A 346 31.72 -11.20 15.75
CA GLU A 346 30.40 -11.33 16.37
C GLU A 346 29.36 -11.85 15.37
N LEU A 347 28.42 -12.65 15.88
CA LEU A 347 27.27 -13.15 15.17
C LEU A 347 26.00 -12.66 15.87
N ALA A 348 25.10 -12.03 15.13
CA ALA A 348 23.78 -11.68 15.64
C ALA A 348 22.74 -12.73 15.22
N SER A 349 21.83 -13.09 16.12
CA SER A 349 20.69 -13.96 15.84
C SER A 349 19.40 -13.39 16.42
N ALA A 350 18.28 -13.62 15.74
CA ALA A 350 16.97 -13.21 16.24
C ALA A 350 15.85 -14.13 15.76
N GLY A 351 14.75 -14.17 16.52
CA GLY A 351 13.68 -15.12 16.25
C GLY A 351 12.35 -14.81 16.93
N VAL A 352 11.63 -15.88 17.22
CA VAL A 352 10.26 -15.87 17.77
C VAL A 352 10.17 -15.25 19.16
N ASP A 353 11.25 -15.33 19.94
CA ASP A 353 11.35 -14.75 21.28
C ASP A 353 11.53 -13.23 21.29
N ALA A 354 11.48 -12.57 20.12
CA ALA A 354 11.60 -11.13 19.94
C ALA A 354 12.93 -10.54 20.48
N ALA A 355 13.92 -11.39 20.72
CA ALA A 355 15.21 -11.02 21.23
C ALA A 355 16.28 -11.14 20.14
N ILE A 356 17.16 -10.13 20.07
CA ILE A 356 18.40 -10.18 19.29
C ILE A 356 19.50 -10.61 20.25
N ARG A 357 20.22 -11.69 19.94
CA ARG A 357 21.35 -12.18 20.72
C ARG A 357 22.65 -12.02 19.91
N PHE A 358 23.74 -11.74 20.62
CA PHE A 358 25.07 -11.60 20.04
C PHE A 358 26.00 -12.67 20.59
N TRP A 359 26.66 -13.40 19.70
CA TRP A 359 27.55 -14.50 20.02
C TRP A 359 28.98 -14.16 19.59
N PRO A 360 30.01 -14.52 20.36
CA PRO A 360 31.38 -14.42 19.92
C PRO A 360 31.66 -15.49 18.85
N VAL A 361 32.55 -15.18 17.92
CA VAL A 361 32.94 -16.04 16.80
C VAL A 361 34.46 -16.26 16.83
N GLY A 362 34.92 -17.45 16.44
CA GLY A 362 36.35 -17.79 16.37
C GLY A 362 36.90 -18.37 17.68
N GLU A 363 38.16 -18.05 18.02
CA GLU A 363 38.83 -18.61 19.21
C GLU A 363 38.11 -18.29 20.52
N GLU A 364 37.42 -17.15 20.61
CA GLU A 364 36.62 -16.79 21.79
C GLU A 364 35.36 -17.63 21.94
N ALA A 365 34.77 -18.11 20.85
CA ALA A 365 33.60 -19.00 20.89
C ALA A 365 33.93 -20.38 21.48
N GLN A 366 35.17 -20.83 21.34
CA GLN A 366 35.67 -22.14 21.80
C GLN A 366 36.14 -22.13 23.26
N ARG A 367 36.12 -20.96 23.92
CA ARG A 367 36.44 -20.89 25.35
C ARG A 367 35.28 -21.50 26.14
N PRO A 368 35.52 -22.46 27.04
CA PRO A 368 34.48 -22.93 27.95
C PRO A 368 34.19 -21.81 28.95
N THR A 369 33.08 -21.10 28.75
CA THR A 369 32.49 -20.23 29.75
C THR A 369 31.37 -21.00 30.45
N ASP A 370 31.30 -20.90 31.77
CA ASP A 370 30.26 -21.56 32.59
C ASP A 370 28.87 -20.89 32.44
N ASP A 371 28.82 -19.74 31.77
CA ASP A 371 27.59 -19.01 31.38
C ASP A 371 27.33 -19.14 29.88
N GLU A 372 26.06 -19.02 29.47
CA GLU A 372 25.62 -18.86 28.07
C GLU A 372 26.62 -17.91 27.37
N ASN A 373 27.33 -18.40 26.35
CA ASN A 373 28.46 -17.70 25.71
C ASN A 373 27.98 -16.49 24.88
N LEU A 374 27.31 -15.56 25.54
CA LEU A 374 26.51 -14.48 25.01
C LEU A 374 27.22 -13.15 25.29
N VAL A 375 27.54 -12.41 24.24
CA VAL A 375 28.17 -11.08 24.36
C VAL A 375 27.13 -10.04 24.80
N GLY A 376 25.85 -10.27 24.47
CA GLY A 376 24.70 -9.54 24.99
C GLY A 376 23.43 -9.77 24.20
N PHE A 377 22.35 -9.07 24.56
CA PHE A 377 21.06 -9.20 23.90
C PHE A 377 20.24 -7.90 23.92
N LEU A 378 19.24 -7.82 23.03
CA LEU A 378 18.30 -6.70 22.89
C LEU A 378 16.86 -7.23 22.83
N THR A 379 15.93 -6.62 23.58
CA THR A 379 14.53 -7.08 23.70
C THR A 379 13.50 -5.96 23.48
N THR A 380 13.76 -5.02 22.56
CA THR A 380 12.83 -3.88 22.37
C THR A 380 11.66 -4.21 21.43
N HIS A 381 11.81 -5.20 20.56
CA HIS A 381 10.72 -5.64 19.68
C HIS A 381 9.62 -6.32 20.48
N ARG A 382 8.37 -6.15 20.05
CA ARG A 382 7.19 -6.75 20.70
C ARG A 382 6.64 -7.97 19.96
N GLY A 383 7.27 -8.33 18.85
CA GLY A 383 6.87 -9.42 17.99
C GLY A 383 8.07 -10.13 17.40
N VAL A 384 7.79 -11.20 16.67
CA VAL A 384 8.82 -12.05 16.07
C VAL A 384 9.72 -11.24 15.15
N ILE A 385 11.03 -11.38 15.30
CA ILE A 385 12.00 -10.75 14.40
C ILE A 385 12.21 -11.71 13.22
N ARG A 386 11.98 -11.21 12.00
CA ARG A 386 12.02 -12.01 10.77
C ARG A 386 13.33 -11.86 9.99
N GLY A 387 14.04 -10.75 10.16
CA GLY A 387 15.29 -10.50 9.45
C GLY A 387 16.24 -9.61 10.24
N LEU A 388 17.52 -9.92 10.13
CA LEU A 388 18.65 -9.15 10.61
C LEU A 388 19.60 -8.83 9.46
N ALA A 389 20.20 -7.64 9.49
CA ALA A 389 21.28 -7.27 8.58
C ALA A 389 22.22 -6.27 9.24
N PHE A 390 23.53 -6.55 9.18
CA PHE A 390 24.54 -5.55 9.53
C PHE A 390 24.85 -4.65 8.33
N SER A 391 25.17 -3.39 8.61
CA SER A 391 25.79 -2.49 7.63
C SER A 391 27.17 -3.00 7.23
N HIS A 392 27.64 -2.66 6.03
CA HIS A 392 28.92 -3.15 5.53
C HIS A 392 30.14 -2.70 6.36
N ASP A 393 30.03 -1.56 7.04
CA ASP A 393 31.04 -1.04 7.98
C ASP A 393 30.96 -1.68 9.38
N GLY A 394 29.92 -2.47 9.65
CA GLY A 394 29.71 -3.15 10.92
C GLY A 394 29.37 -2.22 12.09
N GLN A 395 29.00 -0.97 11.81
CA GLN A 395 28.63 0.02 12.83
C GLN A 395 27.13 0.00 13.15
N GLN A 396 26.31 -0.51 12.23
CA GLN A 396 24.86 -0.52 12.37
C GLN A 396 24.31 -1.93 12.21
N LEU A 397 23.25 -2.21 12.94
CA LEU A 397 22.43 -3.41 12.79
C LEU A 397 21.00 -2.98 12.50
N VAL A 398 20.35 -3.64 11.56
CA VAL A 398 18.93 -3.48 11.29
C VAL A 398 18.18 -4.75 11.65
N SER A 399 17.05 -4.59 12.33
CA SER A 399 16.11 -5.67 12.63
C SER A 399 14.72 -5.33 12.12
N ALA A 400 14.06 -6.31 11.49
CA ALA A 400 12.68 -6.19 11.02
C ALA A 400 11.78 -7.19 11.74
N SER A 401 10.64 -6.70 12.28
CA SER A 401 9.76 -7.48 13.14
C SER A 401 8.30 -7.49 12.67
N GLU A 402 7.58 -8.52 13.09
CA GLU A 402 6.13 -8.64 12.91
C GLU A 402 5.33 -7.57 13.66
N ASP A 403 5.95 -6.86 14.60
CA ASP A 403 5.37 -5.68 15.24
C ASP A 403 5.19 -4.46 14.30
N ARG A 404 5.56 -4.63 13.01
CA ARG A 404 5.48 -3.66 11.91
C ARG A 404 6.56 -2.58 11.95
N THR A 405 7.60 -2.79 12.77
CA THR A 405 8.70 -1.86 12.92
C THR A 405 9.98 -2.42 12.31
N ILE A 406 10.82 -1.50 11.81
CA ILE A 406 12.22 -1.77 11.52
C ILE A 406 13.03 -0.93 12.50
N LYS A 407 13.94 -1.54 13.23
CA LYS A 407 14.82 -0.83 14.17
C LYS A 407 16.24 -0.80 13.64
N LEU A 408 16.86 0.36 13.77
CA LEU A 408 18.26 0.61 13.50
C LEU A 408 18.99 0.75 14.84
N TRP A 409 20.09 0.03 14.97
CA TRP A 409 20.87 -0.07 16.18
C TRP A 409 22.31 0.30 15.91
N ASN A 410 22.97 0.89 16.89
CA ASN A 410 24.42 0.97 16.91
C ASN A 410 24.97 -0.41 17.31
N ALA A 411 25.81 -1.01 16.47
CA ALA A 411 26.33 -2.36 16.70
C ALA A 411 27.26 -2.45 17.93
N GLU A 412 27.96 -1.36 18.26
CA GLU A 412 28.93 -1.32 19.36
C GLU A 412 28.27 -0.93 20.69
N THR A 413 27.50 0.15 20.73
CA THR A 413 26.81 0.60 21.96
C THR A 413 25.52 -0.18 22.23
N ARG A 414 24.97 -0.84 21.20
CA ARG A 414 23.68 -1.55 21.23
C ARG A 414 22.49 -0.65 21.58
N GLU A 415 22.67 0.65 21.41
CA GLU A 415 21.61 1.64 21.55
C GLU A 415 20.77 1.69 20.27
N GLU A 416 19.48 1.92 20.45
CA GLU A 416 18.56 2.15 19.33
C GLU A 416 18.84 3.53 18.75
N ILE A 417 19.21 3.58 17.46
CA ILE A 417 19.42 4.83 16.71
C ILE A 417 18.09 5.35 16.17
N HIS A 418 17.27 4.46 15.60
CA HIS A 418 16.03 4.87 14.95
C HIS A 418 15.02 3.73 14.84
N THR A 419 13.73 4.06 14.81
CA THR A 419 12.64 3.12 14.47
C THR A 419 11.90 3.62 13.24
N PHE A 420 11.95 2.86 12.14
CA PHE A 420 11.17 3.12 10.94
C PHE A 420 9.78 2.51 11.03
N LEU A 421 8.78 3.29 10.60
CA LEU A 421 7.37 2.94 10.60
C LEU A 421 6.78 3.25 9.22
N GLY A 422 6.05 2.30 8.65
CA GLY A 422 5.39 2.51 7.35
C GLY A 422 4.75 1.26 6.75
N HIS A 423 5.12 0.06 7.20
CA HIS A 423 4.39 -1.15 6.85
C HIS A 423 3.07 -1.25 7.62
N LEU A 424 1.99 -1.60 6.90
CA LEU A 424 0.65 -1.71 7.49
C LEU A 424 0.38 -3.10 8.09
N GLN A 425 1.20 -4.08 7.71
CA GLN A 425 1.13 -5.49 8.11
C GLN A 425 2.52 -5.98 8.56
N PRO A 426 2.60 -7.15 9.23
CA PRO A 426 3.88 -7.71 9.69
C PRO A 426 4.95 -7.74 8.60
N LEU A 427 6.19 -7.40 8.96
CA LEU A 427 7.31 -7.50 8.03
C LEU A 427 7.70 -8.96 7.83
N LEU A 428 8.13 -9.29 6.61
CA LEU A 428 8.60 -10.62 6.24
C LEU A 428 10.11 -10.68 6.12
N GLY A 429 10.77 -9.54 5.87
CA GLY A 429 12.22 -9.47 5.89
C GLY A 429 12.76 -8.09 5.55
N VAL A 430 14.10 -8.01 5.58
CA VAL A 430 14.86 -6.79 5.39
C VAL A 430 16.20 -7.10 4.73
N ALA A 431 16.71 -6.17 3.95
CA ALA A 431 18.07 -6.21 3.41
C ALA A 431 18.68 -4.80 3.40
N LEU A 432 19.98 -4.73 3.65
CA LEU A 432 20.75 -3.49 3.57
C LEU A 432 21.48 -3.42 2.24
N ALA A 433 21.52 -2.23 1.65
CA ALA A 433 22.43 -1.96 0.55
C ALA A 433 23.87 -1.94 1.09
N ARG A 434 24.83 -2.32 0.23
CA ARG A 434 26.24 -2.39 0.61
C ARG A 434 26.83 -1.04 1.00
N ASP A 435 26.25 0.04 0.49
CA ASP A 435 26.62 1.41 0.87
C ASP A 435 26.31 1.73 2.34
N GLY A 436 25.45 0.94 3.01
CA GLY A 436 24.99 1.21 4.37
C GLY A 436 24.07 2.43 4.47
N MET A 437 23.67 3.00 3.34
CA MET A 437 22.87 4.23 3.26
C MET A 437 21.42 3.91 2.95
N LYS A 438 21.16 2.78 2.28
CA LYS A 438 19.82 2.36 1.92
C LYS A 438 19.44 1.05 2.57
N LEU A 439 18.17 0.97 2.90
CA LEU A 439 17.51 -0.18 3.51
C LEU A 439 16.33 -0.55 2.61
N VAL A 440 16.12 -1.83 2.34
CA VAL A 440 14.90 -2.34 1.70
C VAL A 440 14.18 -3.29 2.64
N SER A 441 12.87 -3.11 2.78
CA SER A 441 12.01 -3.99 3.55
C SER A 441 10.84 -4.46 2.69
N TYR A 442 10.30 -5.60 3.07
CA TYR A 442 9.08 -6.12 2.46
C TYR A 442 8.17 -6.72 3.52
N GLY A 443 6.87 -6.51 3.33
CA GLY A 443 5.84 -6.86 4.31
C GLY A 443 4.72 -7.70 3.73
N ALA A 444 3.92 -8.29 4.63
CA ALA A 444 2.70 -8.99 4.26
C ALA A 444 1.62 -8.05 3.66
N ASP A 445 1.85 -6.74 3.68
CA ASP A 445 1.04 -5.72 3.00
C ASP A 445 1.24 -5.68 1.48
N ARG A 446 2.14 -6.53 0.94
CA ARG A 446 2.51 -6.60 -0.49
C ARG A 446 3.19 -5.32 -0.98
N THR A 447 3.92 -4.68 -0.08
CA THR A 447 4.75 -3.52 -0.41
C THR A 447 6.22 -3.86 -0.22
N ILE A 448 7.04 -3.36 -1.14
CA ILE A 448 8.49 -3.25 -0.98
C ILE A 448 8.78 -1.78 -0.73
N LYS A 449 9.46 -1.47 0.36
CA LYS A 449 9.80 -0.09 0.75
C LYS A 449 11.30 0.06 0.78
N ILE A 450 11.80 1.14 0.18
CA ILE A 450 13.19 1.55 0.25
C ILE A 450 13.28 2.75 1.17
N TRP A 451 14.24 2.73 2.08
CA TRP A 451 14.43 3.70 3.14
C TRP A 451 15.82 4.31 3.04
N ASP A 452 15.92 5.59 3.38
CA ASP A 452 17.19 6.29 3.52
C ASP A 452 17.61 6.29 4.99
N LEU A 453 18.79 5.71 5.27
CA LEU A 453 19.38 5.66 6.61
C LEU A 453 20.12 6.96 6.97
N VAL A 454 20.38 7.83 5.99
CA VAL A 454 21.04 9.14 6.17
C VAL A 454 20.02 10.22 6.49
N ALA A 455 18.84 10.16 5.86
CA ALA A 455 17.76 11.11 6.13
C ALA A 455 17.16 10.96 7.54
N SER A 456 17.41 9.84 8.21
CA SER A 456 17.08 9.61 9.61
C SER A 456 18.14 10.16 10.59
N ALA A 457 19.30 10.60 10.11
CA ALA A 457 20.16 11.49 10.90
C ALA A 457 19.53 12.88 10.92
N GLU A 458 19.59 13.59 12.05
CA GLU A 458 19.07 14.96 12.16
C GLU A 458 19.45 15.80 10.92
N PRO A 459 18.52 16.58 10.33
CA PRO A 459 18.85 17.39 9.16
C PRO A 459 20.04 18.28 9.49
N ARG A 460 21.16 18.07 8.77
CA ARG A 460 22.39 18.84 9.00
C ARG A 460 22.09 20.32 8.82
N ARG A 461 22.33 21.10 9.87
CA ARG A 461 22.18 22.56 9.84
C ARG A 461 23.45 23.17 9.28
N PHE A 462 23.38 23.68 8.06
CA PHE A 462 24.44 24.51 7.48
C PHE A 462 24.34 25.90 8.12
N ALA A 463 25.29 26.23 9.00
CA ALA A 463 25.32 27.51 9.70
C ALA A 463 25.82 28.63 8.77
N GLY A 464 24.96 29.09 7.87
CA GLY A 464 25.15 30.33 7.12
C GLY A 464 24.54 31.52 7.87
N ASN A 465 25.25 32.64 7.94
CA ASN A 465 24.65 33.89 8.37
C ASN A 465 23.74 34.40 7.23
N THR A 466 22.49 34.75 7.56
CA THR A 466 21.52 35.51 6.72
C THR A 466 20.48 34.68 5.93
N TYR A 467 19.48 35.38 5.36
CA TYR A 467 18.32 34.88 4.62
C TYR A 467 18.72 34.29 3.25
N LEU A 468 18.54 32.98 3.08
CA LEU A 468 18.78 32.26 1.84
C LEU A 468 17.62 32.45 0.84
N TYR A 469 17.92 32.80 -0.41
CA TYR A 469 16.90 32.97 -1.46
C TYR A 469 16.77 31.76 -2.38
N CYS A 470 17.88 31.06 -2.64
CA CYS A 470 17.89 29.92 -3.54
C CYS A 470 18.94 28.88 -3.13
N VAL A 471 18.65 27.64 -3.46
CA VAL A 471 19.54 26.49 -3.23
C VAL A 471 19.51 25.61 -4.48
N ALA A 472 20.68 25.16 -4.92
CA ALA A 472 20.83 24.23 -6.03
C ALA A 472 21.81 23.12 -5.65
N PHE A 473 21.49 21.89 -6.03
CA PHE A 473 22.43 20.77 -5.91
C PHE A 473 23.28 20.68 -7.17
N SER A 474 24.53 20.26 -7.03
CA SER A 474 25.32 19.80 -8.15
C SER A 474 24.67 18.57 -8.79
N ARG A 475 24.94 18.36 -10.08
CA ARG A 475 24.32 17.28 -10.87
C ARG A 475 24.61 15.87 -10.34
N ASP A 476 25.72 15.71 -9.62
CA ASP A 476 26.15 14.48 -8.94
C ASP A 476 25.72 14.42 -7.46
N GLY A 477 25.04 15.45 -6.96
CA GLY A 477 24.56 15.54 -5.57
C GLY A 477 25.64 15.75 -4.52
N SER A 478 26.91 15.92 -4.92
CA SER A 478 28.07 16.03 -4.01
C SER A 478 28.23 17.42 -3.38
N GLN A 479 27.64 18.46 -3.98
CA GLN A 479 27.75 19.84 -3.53
C GLN A 479 26.38 20.54 -3.50
N ILE A 480 26.27 21.50 -2.60
CA ILE A 480 25.11 22.39 -2.48
C ILE A 480 25.60 23.82 -2.72
N ALA A 481 24.95 24.54 -3.63
CA ALA A 481 25.14 25.96 -3.82
C ALA A 481 23.98 26.73 -3.18
N THR A 482 24.29 27.71 -2.34
CA THR A 482 23.30 28.59 -1.71
C THR A 482 23.52 30.04 -2.10
N GLY A 483 22.46 30.72 -2.54
CA GLY A 483 22.47 32.14 -2.88
C GLY A 483 21.92 32.99 -1.74
N ASP A 484 22.69 33.99 -1.32
CA ASP A 484 22.42 34.80 -0.13
C ASP A 484 22.05 36.26 -0.49
N LEU A 485 21.39 36.94 0.47
CA LEU A 485 21.13 38.38 0.46
C LEU A 485 22.44 39.19 0.36
N ASP A 486 23.52 38.70 0.97
CA ASP A 486 24.83 39.36 1.03
C ASP A 486 25.61 39.35 -0.30
N HIS A 487 24.92 39.09 -1.41
CA HIS A 487 25.45 39.08 -2.78
C HIS A 487 26.53 37.99 -3.00
N THR A 488 26.51 36.96 -2.17
CA THR A 488 27.45 35.85 -2.23
C THR A 488 26.77 34.54 -2.58
N ILE A 489 27.48 33.68 -3.27
CA ILE A 489 27.13 32.27 -3.45
C ILE A 489 28.09 31.47 -2.58
N THR A 490 27.54 30.62 -1.72
CA THR A 490 28.35 29.71 -0.89
C THR A 490 28.16 28.29 -1.40
N LEU A 491 29.27 27.62 -1.68
CA LEU A 491 29.33 26.21 -2.04
C LEU A 491 29.65 25.40 -0.79
N TRP A 492 28.88 24.35 -0.60
CA TRP A 492 28.97 23.44 0.54
C TRP A 492 29.21 22.03 0.03
N ASP A 493 29.97 21.27 0.79
CA ASP A 493 30.08 19.84 0.59
C ASP A 493 28.81 19.16 1.15
N ALA A 494 28.09 18.43 0.30
CA ALA A 494 26.79 17.85 0.66
C ALA A 494 26.91 16.72 1.70
N VAL A 495 28.09 16.09 1.80
CA VAL A 495 28.34 14.92 2.66
C VAL A 495 28.89 15.34 4.02
N THR A 496 29.89 16.21 4.03
CA THR A 496 30.60 16.67 5.23
C THR A 496 29.96 17.90 5.86
N GLY A 497 29.21 18.69 5.10
CA GLY A 497 28.58 19.93 5.56
C GLY A 497 29.52 21.13 5.63
N GLN A 498 30.77 21.01 5.16
CA GLN A 498 31.75 22.09 5.22
C GLN A 498 31.53 23.11 4.10
N GLU A 499 31.78 24.38 4.41
CA GLU A 499 31.89 25.44 3.40
C GLU A 499 33.11 25.16 2.52
N LEU A 500 32.86 24.79 1.26
CA LEU A 500 33.92 24.55 0.27
C LEU A 500 34.47 25.87 -0.25
N GLN A 501 33.58 26.79 -0.61
CA GLN A 501 33.97 28.04 -1.25
C GLN A 501 32.90 29.12 -1.15
N LYS A 502 33.33 30.36 -0.92
CA LYS A 502 32.46 31.55 -1.00
C LYS A 502 32.80 32.41 -2.20
N LEU A 503 31.89 32.47 -3.16
CA LEU A 503 32.00 33.26 -4.38
C LEU A 503 31.41 34.66 -4.13
N LYS A 504 32.27 35.67 -4.32
CA LYS A 504 31.91 37.09 -4.20
C LYS A 504 32.06 37.75 -5.57
N GLY A 505 31.05 38.51 -6.00
CA GLY A 505 31.09 39.18 -7.31
C GLY A 505 29.76 39.74 -7.78
N HIS A 506 28.64 39.31 -7.20
CA HIS A 506 27.35 39.91 -7.50
C HIS A 506 27.22 41.26 -6.80
N GLN A 507 26.59 42.23 -7.49
CA GLN A 507 26.30 43.56 -6.96
C GLN A 507 24.90 43.65 -6.33
N SER A 508 24.15 42.54 -6.33
CA SER A 508 22.79 42.42 -5.81
C SER A 508 22.54 40.97 -5.37
N SER A 509 21.44 40.74 -4.65
CA SER A 509 21.07 39.45 -4.06
C SER A 509 20.97 38.36 -5.12
N VAL A 510 21.43 37.16 -4.78
CA VAL A 510 21.38 36.01 -5.69
C VAL A 510 20.04 35.31 -5.50
N VAL A 511 19.11 35.52 -6.43
CA VAL A 511 17.72 35.06 -6.32
C VAL A 511 17.50 33.67 -6.96
N THR A 512 18.39 33.24 -7.85
CA THR A 512 18.30 31.95 -8.53
C THR A 512 19.68 31.36 -8.79
N LEU A 513 19.76 30.03 -8.74
CA LEU A 513 20.93 29.21 -9.01
C LEU A 513 20.45 28.00 -9.83
N SER A 514 21.28 27.53 -10.77
CA SER A 514 20.97 26.39 -11.64
C SER A 514 22.10 25.39 -11.65
#